data_AF-A0A8T0J039-F1
#
_entry.id   AF-A0A8T0J039-F1
#
_cell.length_a   1.000
_cell.length_b   1.000
_cell.length_c   1.000
_cell.angle_alpha   90.00
_cell.angle_beta   90.00
_cell.angle_gamma   90.00
#
_symmetry.space_group_name_H-M   'P 1'
#
loop_
_entity.id
_entity.type
_entity.pdbx_description
1 polymer ?
#
loop_
_entity_poly.entity_id
_entity_poly.type
_entity_poly.pdbx_seq_one_letter_code
_entity_poly.pdbx_strand_id
1 'polypeptide(L)'
;MGLVSGSGYFLIALGPAVTIFASAIAPKPFLILAVIASALVWLLSLIAASIVWRAFLPGADWVFLPMVVTTVALQEVVRVLFWRYYLKLEKSLNVLATKMRKPHLNYVDRLEIALASGVGHGAAHAVFFGWSVLILASGPATYYTDTCKQMPYFLVTALNTLAFFLILTFLMVITFNAYTKDEHSQQLFVPVMHFLAALAV
;
A
#
# COMPACT_ATOMS: atom_id res chain seq x y z
N MET A 1 8.18 -28.00 8.34
CA MET A 1 7.88 -26.97 7.30
C MET A 1 9.19 -26.58 6.63
N GLY A 2 9.17 -25.89 5.50
CA GLY A 2 10.39 -25.68 4.71
C GLY A 2 10.15 -24.82 3.47
N LEU A 3 11.08 -24.84 2.52
CA LEU A 3 11.06 -23.99 1.32
C LEU A 3 9.74 -24.02 0.54
N VAL A 4 9.04 -25.16 0.54
CA VAL A 4 7.72 -25.30 -0.11
C VAL A 4 6.65 -24.45 0.60
N SER A 5 6.57 -24.52 1.93
CA SER A 5 5.62 -23.72 2.71
C SER A 5 5.95 -22.22 2.63
N GLY A 6 7.24 -21.87 2.76
CA GLY A 6 7.70 -20.49 2.58
C GLY A 6 7.30 -19.92 1.23
N SER A 7 7.61 -20.64 0.14
CA SER A 7 7.22 -20.26 -1.22
C SER A 7 5.71 -20.13 -1.38
N GLY A 8 4.92 -21.04 -0.80
CA GLY A 8 3.46 -20.96 -0.81
C GLY A 8 2.94 -19.68 -0.16
N TYR A 9 3.45 -19.33 1.02
CA TYR A 9 3.05 -18.09 1.70
C TYR A 9 3.49 -16.83 0.95
N PHE A 10 4.69 -16.82 0.36
CA PHE A 10 5.13 -15.72 -0.49
C PHE A 10 4.24 -15.53 -1.72
N LEU A 11 3.84 -16.62 -2.38
CA LEU A 11 2.93 -16.55 -3.53
C LEU A 11 1.54 -16.07 -3.14
N ILE A 12 1.02 -16.46 -1.97
CA ILE A 12 -0.25 -15.91 -1.44
C ILE A 12 -0.12 -14.41 -1.19
N ALA A 13 0.94 -14.00 -0.47
CA ALA A 13 1.12 -12.62 -0.04
C ALA A 13 1.42 -11.65 -1.19
N LEU A 14 2.29 -12.06 -2.13
CA LEU A 14 2.88 -11.19 -3.14
C LEU A 14 2.57 -11.59 -4.58
N GLY A 15 2.01 -12.78 -4.82
CA GLY A 15 1.67 -13.24 -6.16
C GLY A 15 0.81 -12.23 -6.93
N PRO A 16 -0.29 -11.73 -6.36
CA PRO A 16 -1.10 -10.69 -7.00
C PRO A 16 -0.33 -9.39 -7.28
N ALA A 17 0.57 -8.98 -6.38
CA ALA A 17 1.41 -7.80 -6.59
C ALA A 17 2.35 -7.98 -7.78
N VAL A 18 3.01 -9.15 -7.88
CA VAL A 18 3.89 -9.49 -9.01
C VAL A 18 3.09 -9.56 -10.32
N THR A 19 1.91 -10.17 -10.31
CA THR A 19 1.06 -10.26 -11.52
C THR A 19 0.62 -8.88 -11.99
N ILE A 20 0.11 -8.02 -11.10
CA ILE A 20 -0.29 -6.65 -11.46
C ILE A 20 0.90 -5.85 -11.95
N PHE A 21 2.04 -5.95 -11.27
CA PHE A 21 3.25 -5.24 -11.67
C PHE A 21 3.73 -5.68 -13.06
N ALA A 22 3.88 -6.98 -13.31
CA ALA A 22 4.39 -7.50 -14.57
C ALA A 22 3.44 -7.22 -15.75
N SER A 23 2.12 -7.32 -15.53
CA SER A 23 1.13 -7.18 -16.61
C SER A 23 0.70 -5.74 -16.89
N ALA A 24 0.45 -4.93 -15.86
CA ALA A 24 -0.13 -3.58 -16.02
C ALA A 24 0.91 -2.46 -15.91
N ILE A 25 1.96 -2.64 -15.09
CA ILE A 25 2.88 -1.55 -14.74
C ILE A 25 4.17 -1.61 -15.56
N ALA A 26 4.84 -2.78 -15.58
CA ALA A 26 6.13 -2.98 -16.22
C ALA A 26 6.19 -2.60 -17.72
N PRO A 27 5.10 -2.75 -18.52
CA PRO A 27 5.13 -2.32 -19.92
C PRO A 27 5.30 -0.80 -20.12
N LYS A 28 5.02 0.02 -19.08
CA LYS A 28 5.05 1.48 -19.16
C LYS A 28 6.06 2.03 -18.14
N PRO A 29 7.27 2.46 -18.56
CA PRO A 29 8.33 2.92 -17.65
C PRO A 29 7.90 4.04 -16.69
N PHE A 30 7.00 4.92 -17.14
CA PHE A 30 6.45 5.98 -16.31
C PHE A 30 5.66 5.44 -15.10
N LEU A 31 4.93 4.32 -15.25
CA LEU A 31 4.20 3.71 -14.15
C LEU A 31 5.16 3.10 -13.12
N ILE A 32 6.31 2.58 -13.54
CA ILE A 32 7.36 2.09 -12.63
C ILE A 32 7.87 3.24 -11.76
N LEU A 33 8.12 4.41 -12.34
CA LEU A 33 8.52 5.59 -11.59
C LEU A 33 7.44 6.02 -10.59
N ALA A 34 6.17 5.95 -10.97
CA ALA A 34 5.05 6.21 -10.07
C ALA A 34 5.00 5.23 -8.89
N VAL A 35 5.21 3.93 -9.12
CA VAL A 35 5.33 2.92 -8.06
C VAL A 35 6.44 3.28 -7.08
N ILE A 36 7.65 3.56 -7.58
CA ILE A 36 8.83 3.85 -6.74
C ILE A 36 8.60 5.13 -5.92
N ALA A 37 8.13 6.21 -6.56
CA ALA A 37 7.87 7.47 -5.87
C ALA A 37 6.79 7.30 -4.79
N SER A 38 5.73 6.56 -5.11
CA SER A 38 4.63 6.28 -4.19
C SER A 38 5.07 5.43 -3.00
N ALA A 39 5.86 4.37 -3.23
CA ALA A 39 6.43 3.53 -2.19
C ALA A 39 7.33 4.34 -1.24
N LEU A 40 8.21 5.19 -1.79
CA LEU A 40 9.09 6.05 -1.00
C LEU A 40 8.29 7.00 -0.11
N VAL A 41 7.31 7.69 -0.68
CA VAL A 41 6.46 8.63 0.06
C VAL A 41 5.69 7.94 1.19
N TRP A 42 5.21 6.71 0.95
CA TRP A 42 4.57 5.92 2.00
C TRP A 42 5.54 5.52 3.11
N LEU A 43 6.75 5.07 2.79
CA LEU A 43 7.78 4.75 3.79
C LEU A 43 8.20 5.98 4.60
N LEU A 44 8.31 7.15 3.97
CA LEU A 44 8.60 8.41 4.67
C LEU A 44 7.51 8.75 5.69
N SER A 45 6.24 8.45 5.39
CA SER A 45 5.14 8.63 6.35
C SER A 45 5.31 7.75 7.59
N LEU A 46 5.74 6.49 7.41
CA LEU A 46 6.03 5.59 8.52
C LEU A 46 7.25 6.03 9.32
N ILE A 47 8.30 6.52 8.67
CA ILE A 47 9.47 7.07 9.36
C ILE A 47 9.05 8.25 10.24
N ALA A 48 8.26 9.18 9.69
CA ALA A 48 7.74 10.31 10.45
C ALA A 48 6.90 9.85 11.65
N ALA A 49 5.98 8.91 11.45
CA ALA A 49 5.20 8.32 12.55
C ALA A 49 6.09 7.66 13.61
N SER A 50 7.12 6.90 13.18
CA SER A 50 8.05 6.23 14.09
C SER A 50 8.87 7.20 14.94
N ILE A 51 9.27 8.35 14.39
CA ILE A 51 10.01 9.39 15.14
C ILE A 51 9.13 9.97 16.25
N VAL A 52 7.86 10.25 15.95
CA VAL A 52 6.90 10.79 16.93
C VAL A 52 6.66 9.77 18.05
N TRP A 53 6.40 8.51 17.69
CA TRP A 53 6.02 7.48 18.66
C TRP A 53 7.19 6.84 19.41
N ARG A 54 8.44 7.03 18.94
CA ARG A 54 9.65 6.54 19.62
C ARG A 54 9.79 7.08 21.05
N ALA A 55 9.35 8.31 21.31
CA ALA A 55 9.43 8.93 22.63
C ALA A 55 8.59 8.22 23.71
N PHE A 56 7.66 7.36 23.30
CA PHE A 56 6.72 6.69 24.19
C PHE A 56 7.07 5.20 24.41
N LEU A 57 8.27 4.74 24.06
CA LEU A 57 8.69 3.34 24.22
C LEU A 57 9.44 3.06 25.55
N PRO A 58 9.19 1.92 26.23
CA PRO A 58 8.12 0.94 25.99
C PRO A 58 6.77 1.51 26.48
N GLY A 59 5.81 1.65 25.56
CA GLY A 59 4.55 2.35 25.84
C GLY A 59 3.55 1.47 26.57
N ALA A 60 2.68 2.12 27.36
CA ALA A 60 1.53 1.44 27.97
C ALA A 60 0.46 1.11 26.91
N ASP A 61 -0.45 0.19 27.23
CA ASP A 61 -1.47 -0.29 26.28
C ASP A 61 -2.34 0.84 25.67
N TRP A 62 -2.56 1.93 26.41
CA TRP A 62 -3.32 3.09 25.92
C TRP A 62 -2.65 3.80 24.74
N VAL A 63 -1.34 3.58 24.51
CA VAL A 63 -0.56 4.17 23.41
C VAL A 63 -0.94 3.57 22.06
N PHE A 64 -1.41 2.32 22.03
CA PHE A 64 -1.72 1.60 20.79
C PHE A 64 -2.75 2.33 19.92
N LEU A 65 -3.90 2.69 20.49
CA LEU A 65 -4.98 3.30 19.72
C LEU A 65 -4.60 4.68 19.15
N PRO A 66 -4.07 5.64 19.93
CA PRO A 66 -3.56 6.90 19.39
C PRO A 66 -2.47 6.72 18.34
N MET A 67 -1.57 5.73 18.51
CA MET A 67 -0.52 5.43 17.54
C MET A 67 -1.10 4.98 16.21
N VAL A 68 -2.05 4.04 16.21
CA VAL A 68 -2.72 3.58 14.99
C VAL A 68 -3.50 4.72 14.34
N VAL A 69 -4.31 5.46 15.10
CA VAL A 69 -5.12 6.58 14.60
C VAL A 69 -4.25 7.63 13.92
N THR A 70 -3.19 8.09 14.60
CA THR A 70 -2.32 9.15 14.06
C THR A 70 -1.49 8.69 12.87
N THR A 71 -1.04 7.42 12.86
CA THR A 71 -0.28 6.84 11.75
C THR A 71 -1.15 6.67 10.51
N VAL A 72 -2.37 6.14 10.67
CA VAL A 72 -3.34 6.00 9.57
C VAL A 72 -3.72 7.39 9.02
N ALA A 73 -4.02 8.35 9.90
CA ALA A 73 -4.35 9.71 9.48
C ALA A 73 -3.21 10.36 8.68
N LEU A 74 -1.95 10.18 9.11
CA LEU A 74 -0.78 10.66 8.37
C LEU A 74 -0.69 10.01 6.97
N GLN A 75 -0.91 8.70 6.88
CA GLN A 75 -0.92 7.98 5.60
C GLN A 75 -2.04 8.45 4.66
N GLU A 76 -3.23 8.74 5.18
CA GLU A 76 -4.34 9.31 4.40
C GLU A 76 -4.04 10.73 3.90
N VAL A 77 -3.46 11.58 4.75
CA VAL A 77 -3.02 12.92 4.34
C VAL A 77 -1.99 12.81 3.22
N VAL A 78 -1.01 11.92 3.37
CA VAL A 78 0.00 11.66 2.34
C VAL A 78 -0.63 11.19 1.03
N ARG A 79 -1.66 10.34 1.08
CA ARG A 79 -2.41 9.89 -0.11
C ARG A 79 -3.05 11.05 -0.87
N VAL A 80 -3.72 11.96 -0.16
CA VAL A 80 -4.33 13.16 -0.76
C VAL A 80 -3.27 14.10 -1.32
N LEU A 81 -2.16 14.31 -0.61
CA LEU A 81 -1.03 15.09 -1.10
C LEU A 81 -0.44 14.48 -2.37
N PHE A 82 -0.29 13.16 -2.42
CA PHE A 82 0.20 12.45 -3.59
C PHE A 82 -0.69 12.69 -4.82
N TRP A 83 -2.02 12.61 -4.65
CA TRP A 83 -2.97 12.99 -5.71
C TRP A 83 -2.80 14.45 -6.17
N ARG A 84 -2.64 15.40 -5.24
CA ARG A 84 -2.40 16.83 -5.59
C ARG A 84 -1.10 17.01 -6.36
N TYR A 85 -0.03 16.30 -5.99
CA TYR A 85 1.22 16.31 -6.74
C TYR A 85 1.06 15.68 -8.12
N TYR A 86 0.31 14.59 -8.21
CA TYR A 86 -0.01 13.96 -9.48
C TYR A 86 -0.72 14.92 -10.44
N LEU A 87 -1.72 15.69 -9.99
CA LEU A 87 -2.38 16.68 -10.85
C LEU A 87 -1.42 17.73 -11.42
N LYS A 88 -0.39 18.12 -10.64
CA LYS A 88 0.67 19.02 -11.13
C LYS A 88 1.54 18.33 -12.19
N LEU A 89 1.91 17.07 -11.95
CA LEU A 89 2.68 16.27 -12.91
C LEU A 89 1.90 16.05 -14.20
N GLU A 90 0.60 15.75 -14.12
CA GLU A 90 -0.27 15.56 -15.29
C GLU A 90 -0.27 16.79 -16.20
N LYS A 91 -0.37 18.00 -15.63
CA LYS A 91 -0.28 19.26 -16.38
C LYS A 91 1.05 19.37 -17.12
N SER A 92 2.18 19.07 -16.46
CA SER A 92 3.50 19.08 -17.07
C SER A 92 3.65 18.03 -18.18
N LEU A 93 3.11 16.83 -17.97
CA LEU A 93 3.12 15.75 -18.96
C LEU A 93 2.29 16.10 -20.20
N ASN A 94 1.15 16.76 -20.03
CA ASN A 94 0.32 17.21 -21.15
C ASN A 94 1.01 18.29 -22.00
N VAL A 95 1.78 19.19 -21.38
CA VAL A 95 2.63 20.14 -22.10
C VAL A 95 3.71 19.42 -22.91
N LEU A 96 4.35 18.41 -22.33
CA LEU A 96 5.35 17.58 -23.03
C LEU A 96 4.73 16.75 -24.16
N ALA A 97 3.55 16.18 -23.94
CA ALA A 97 2.80 15.44 -24.96
C ALA A 97 2.50 16.33 -26.17
N THR A 98 2.08 17.57 -25.94
CA THR A 98 1.87 18.57 -27.00
C THR A 98 3.16 18.85 -27.76
N LYS A 99 4.29 19.06 -27.06
CA LYS A 99 5.60 19.29 -27.69
C LYS A 99 6.10 18.09 -28.50
N MET A 100 5.84 16.87 -28.04
CA MET A 100 6.27 15.62 -28.68
C MET A 100 5.25 15.06 -29.67
N ARG A 101 4.15 15.78 -29.95
CA ARG A 101 3.04 15.31 -30.81
C ARG A 101 2.47 13.95 -30.38
N LYS A 102 2.42 13.70 -29.07
CA LYS A 102 1.78 12.53 -28.47
C LYS A 102 0.37 12.89 -27.99
N PRO A 103 -0.56 11.92 -27.93
CA PRO A 103 -1.89 12.16 -27.37
C PRO A 103 -1.77 12.56 -25.90
N HIS A 104 -2.73 13.36 -25.45
CA HIS A 104 -2.88 13.73 -24.04
C HIS A 104 -3.28 12.50 -23.21
N LEU A 105 -2.99 12.54 -21.92
CA LEU A 105 -3.37 11.48 -20.98
C LEU A 105 -4.89 11.33 -20.97
N ASN A 106 -5.36 10.12 -21.29
CA ASN A 106 -6.78 9.79 -21.27
C ASN A 106 -7.21 9.28 -19.87
N TYR A 107 -8.49 8.95 -19.71
CA TYR A 107 -9.02 8.44 -18.44
C TYR A 107 -8.35 7.13 -17.99
N VAL A 108 -8.05 6.23 -18.92
CA VAL A 108 -7.40 4.94 -18.62
C VAL A 108 -5.97 5.16 -18.14
N ASP A 109 -5.22 6.06 -18.76
CA ASP A 109 -3.86 6.40 -18.32
C ASP A 109 -3.87 6.96 -16.89
N ARG A 110 -4.86 7.80 -16.54
CA ARG A 110 -5.03 8.30 -15.17
C ARG A 110 -5.31 7.16 -14.18
N LEU A 111 -6.17 6.21 -14.57
CA LEU A 111 -6.50 5.05 -13.75
C LEU A 111 -5.29 4.14 -13.54
N GLU A 112 -4.49 3.89 -14.57
CA GLU A 112 -3.25 3.12 -14.47
C GLU A 112 -2.22 3.81 -13.57
N ILE A 113 -2.13 5.14 -13.61
CA ILE A 113 -1.23 5.88 -12.72
C ILE A 113 -1.73 5.80 -11.28
N ALA A 114 -3.03 5.90 -11.05
CA ALA A 114 -3.63 5.68 -9.72
C ALA A 114 -3.37 4.25 -9.22
N LEU A 115 -3.52 3.25 -10.09
CA LEU A 115 -3.23 1.85 -9.80
C LEU A 115 -1.76 1.65 -9.45
N ALA A 116 -0.83 2.17 -10.26
CA ALA A 116 0.60 2.10 -10.02
C ALA A 116 0.99 2.79 -8.70
N SER A 117 0.38 3.94 -8.41
CA SER A 117 0.56 4.63 -7.14
C SER A 117 0.05 3.78 -5.97
N GLY A 118 -1.09 3.11 -6.12
CA GLY A 118 -1.64 2.21 -5.11
C GLY A 118 -0.74 1.00 -4.87
N VAL A 119 -0.26 0.37 -5.95
CA VAL A 119 0.71 -0.73 -5.89
C VAL A 119 1.98 -0.30 -5.16
N GLY A 120 2.45 0.94 -5.33
CA GLY A 120 3.59 1.47 -4.57
C GLY A 120 3.38 1.43 -3.06
N HIS A 121 2.23 1.94 -2.58
CA HIS A 121 1.89 1.88 -1.14
C HIS A 121 1.71 0.43 -0.66
N GLY A 122 0.93 -0.36 -1.39
CA GLY A 122 0.63 -1.75 -1.05
C GLY A 122 1.89 -2.62 -1.01
N ALA A 123 2.79 -2.48 -2.00
CA ALA A 123 4.03 -3.23 -2.07
C ALA A 123 5.00 -2.83 -0.95
N ALA A 124 5.11 -1.53 -0.64
CA ALA A 124 5.92 -1.06 0.48
C ALA A 124 5.43 -1.66 1.81
N HIS A 125 4.11 -1.65 2.05
CA HIS A 125 3.51 -2.32 3.21
C HIS A 125 3.80 -3.81 3.22
N ALA A 126 3.62 -4.49 2.09
CA ALA A 126 3.78 -5.93 2.00
C ALA A 126 5.22 -6.39 2.23
N VAL A 127 6.20 -5.63 1.74
CA VAL A 127 7.62 -5.89 2.00
C VAL A 127 7.96 -5.63 3.47
N PHE A 128 7.55 -4.48 4.02
CA PHE A 128 7.97 -4.09 5.37
C PHE A 128 7.37 -4.99 6.45
N PHE A 129 6.06 -5.29 6.36
CA PHE A 129 5.34 -6.05 7.40
C PHE A 129 5.17 -7.53 7.06
N GLY A 130 5.04 -7.87 5.77
CA GLY A 130 4.83 -9.25 5.33
C GLY A 130 6.13 -10.01 5.12
N TRP A 131 6.96 -9.54 4.18
CA TRP A 131 8.19 -10.23 3.79
C TRP A 131 9.14 -10.46 4.98
N SER A 132 9.30 -9.43 5.82
CA SER A 132 10.17 -9.46 7.01
C SER A 132 9.85 -10.63 7.94
N VAL A 133 8.58 -11.05 8.01
CA VAL A 133 8.12 -12.19 8.81
C VAL A 133 8.11 -13.48 7.99
N LEU A 134 7.62 -13.43 6.74
CA LEU A 134 7.42 -14.63 5.91
C LEU A 134 8.71 -15.33 5.52
N ILE A 135 9.85 -14.62 5.50
CA ILE A 135 11.14 -15.26 5.24
C ILE A 135 11.48 -16.33 6.28
N LEU A 136 10.99 -16.18 7.51
CA LEU A 136 11.19 -17.15 8.60
C LEU A 136 10.39 -18.44 8.38
N ALA A 137 9.33 -18.41 7.56
CA ALA A 137 8.48 -19.57 7.28
C ALA A 137 9.17 -20.64 6.42
N SER A 138 10.31 -20.30 5.80
CA SER A 138 11.18 -21.25 5.09
C SER A 138 11.98 -22.15 6.05
N GLY A 139 11.97 -21.86 7.36
CA GLY A 139 12.60 -22.68 8.38
C GLY A 139 11.86 -24.00 8.66
N PRO A 140 12.46 -24.88 9.49
CA PRO A 140 11.91 -26.19 9.79
C PRO A 140 10.61 -26.14 10.64
N ALA A 141 10.44 -25.07 11.42
CA ALA A 141 9.39 -24.93 12.41
C ALA A 141 8.25 -24.00 11.96
N THR A 142 7.14 -24.07 12.67
CA THR A 142 6.00 -23.15 12.54
C THR A 142 5.51 -22.70 13.90
N TYR A 143 4.72 -21.64 13.89
CA TYR A 143 4.18 -21.03 15.09
C TYR A 143 2.66 -20.88 14.96
N TYR A 144 1.95 -21.15 16.05
CA TYR A 144 0.51 -20.97 16.18
C TYR A 144 0.24 -20.02 17.34
N THR A 145 -0.77 -19.17 17.21
CA THR A 145 -1.18 -18.26 18.28
C THR A 145 -2.21 -18.93 19.17
N ASP A 146 -2.29 -18.52 20.44
CA ASP A 146 -3.30 -19.06 21.36
C ASP A 146 -4.74 -18.74 20.92
N THR A 147 -4.93 -17.60 20.25
CA THR A 147 -6.22 -17.14 19.72
C THR A 147 -6.67 -17.93 18.49
N CYS A 148 -5.74 -18.42 17.65
CA CYS A 148 -6.06 -19.19 16.45
C CYS A 148 -5.13 -20.40 16.30
N LYS A 149 -5.50 -21.50 16.96
CA LYS A 149 -4.74 -22.77 16.91
C LYS A 149 -4.95 -23.56 15.61
N GLN A 150 -5.95 -23.20 14.81
CA GLN A 150 -6.29 -23.90 13.57
C GLN A 150 -5.45 -23.46 12.36
N MET A 151 -4.84 -22.27 12.41
CA MET A 151 -4.08 -21.69 11.30
C MET A 151 -2.67 -21.28 11.76
N PRO A 152 -1.61 -21.64 11.01
CA PRO A 152 -0.27 -21.20 11.36
C PRO A 152 -0.15 -19.68 11.19
N TYR A 153 0.61 -19.05 12.10
CA TYR A 153 0.84 -17.61 12.11
C TYR A 153 1.33 -17.08 10.76
N PHE A 154 2.23 -17.81 10.08
CA PHE A 154 2.72 -17.43 8.76
C PHE A 154 1.63 -17.37 7.68
N LEU A 155 0.60 -18.22 7.74
CA LEU A 155 -0.53 -18.13 6.81
C LEU A 155 -1.40 -16.92 7.11
N VAL A 156 -1.67 -16.63 8.39
CA VAL A 156 -2.38 -15.41 8.80
C VAL A 156 -1.63 -14.16 8.31
N THR A 157 -0.32 -14.11 8.51
CA THR A 157 0.53 -13.01 8.03
C THR A 157 0.49 -12.88 6.51
N ALA A 158 0.52 -13.99 5.77
CA ALA A 158 0.44 -13.96 4.30
C ALA A 158 -0.90 -13.39 3.81
N LEU A 159 -2.02 -13.81 4.43
CA LEU A 159 -3.35 -13.31 4.11
C LEU A 159 -3.50 -11.83 4.47
N ASN A 160 -2.99 -11.41 5.64
CA ASN A 160 -3.01 -10.01 6.04
C ASN A 160 -2.18 -9.14 5.11
N THR A 161 -1.00 -9.63 4.72
CA THR A 161 -0.13 -8.97 3.74
C THR A 161 -0.84 -8.74 2.41
N LEU A 162 -1.52 -9.77 1.90
CA LEU A 162 -2.31 -9.67 0.68
C LEU A 162 -3.48 -8.69 0.84
N ALA A 163 -4.21 -8.77 1.96
CA ALA A 163 -5.36 -7.90 2.23
C ALA A 163 -4.94 -6.41 2.25
N PHE A 164 -3.83 -6.09 2.94
CA PHE A 164 -3.31 -4.72 2.96
C PHE A 164 -2.75 -4.28 1.62
N PHE A 165 -2.08 -5.17 0.89
CA PHE A 165 -1.65 -4.87 -0.48
C PHE A 165 -2.85 -4.45 -1.35
N LEU A 166 -3.94 -5.24 -1.33
CA LEU A 166 -5.13 -4.96 -2.12
C LEU A 166 -5.85 -3.71 -1.66
N ILE A 167 -6.09 -3.55 -0.35
CA ILE A 167 -6.83 -2.40 0.17
C ILE A 167 -6.08 -1.10 -0.11
N LEU A 168 -4.77 -1.02 0.14
CA LEU A 168 -3.98 0.18 -0.14
C LEU A 168 -3.93 0.48 -1.64
N THR A 169 -3.90 -0.54 -2.48
CA THR A 169 -3.93 -0.39 -3.94
C THR A 169 -5.25 0.19 -4.42
N PHE A 170 -6.37 -0.39 -4.03
CA PHE A 170 -7.69 0.04 -4.49
C PHE A 170 -8.15 1.34 -3.84
N LEU A 171 -7.82 1.57 -2.56
CA LEU A 171 -8.12 2.83 -1.90
C LEU A 171 -7.40 4.02 -2.56
N MET A 172 -6.19 3.83 -3.09
CA MET A 172 -5.53 4.85 -3.91
C MET A 172 -6.32 5.16 -5.19
N VAL A 173 -6.76 4.12 -5.91
CA VAL A 173 -7.58 4.26 -7.12
C VAL A 173 -8.88 5.01 -6.82
N ILE A 174 -9.58 4.63 -5.75
CA ILE A 174 -10.81 5.28 -5.31
C ILE A 174 -10.53 6.73 -4.92
N THR A 175 -9.44 7.00 -4.20
CA THR A 175 -9.05 8.38 -3.83
C THR A 175 -8.88 9.26 -5.05
N PHE A 176 -8.12 8.80 -6.05
CA PHE A 176 -7.90 9.58 -7.27
C PHE A 176 -9.22 9.89 -7.99
N ASN A 177 -10.11 8.90 -8.11
CA ASN A 177 -11.42 9.10 -8.71
C ASN A 177 -12.31 10.04 -7.88
N ALA A 178 -12.37 9.85 -6.56
CA ALA A 178 -13.20 10.60 -5.63
C ALA A 178 -12.85 12.08 -5.58
N TYR A 179 -11.55 12.41 -5.52
CA TYR A 179 -11.11 13.81 -5.52
C TYR A 179 -11.19 14.46 -6.91
N THR A 180 -11.10 13.69 -7.99
CA THR A 180 -11.28 14.22 -9.35
C THR A 180 -12.75 14.53 -9.66
N LYS A 181 -13.69 13.72 -9.16
CA LYS A 181 -15.13 13.89 -9.33
C LYS A 181 -15.81 14.69 -8.22
N ASP A 182 -15.04 15.11 -7.21
CA ASP A 182 -15.52 15.74 -5.98
C ASP A 182 -16.61 14.93 -5.26
N GLU A 183 -16.46 13.60 -5.25
CA GLU A 183 -17.42 12.66 -4.67
C GLU A 183 -17.15 12.50 -3.16
N HIS A 184 -17.76 13.35 -2.34
CA HIS A 184 -17.53 13.39 -0.89
C HIS A 184 -17.78 12.05 -0.15
N SER A 185 -18.75 11.25 -0.63
CA SER A 185 -19.02 9.92 -0.05
C SER A 185 -17.79 9.00 -0.15
N GLN A 186 -17.15 8.98 -1.33
CA GLN A 186 -15.94 8.18 -1.53
C GLN A 186 -14.72 8.79 -0.82
N GLN A 187 -14.65 10.12 -0.69
CA GLN A 187 -13.60 10.80 0.07
C GLN A 187 -13.63 10.41 1.56
N LEU A 188 -14.82 10.15 2.13
CA LEU A 188 -14.97 9.65 3.50
C LEU A 188 -14.80 8.13 3.62
N PHE A 189 -15.28 7.37 2.63
CA PHE A 189 -15.17 5.91 2.62
C PHE A 189 -13.70 5.43 2.71
N VAL A 190 -12.81 6.08 1.97
CA VAL A 190 -11.39 5.70 1.91
C VAL A 190 -10.70 5.67 3.28
N PRO A 191 -10.65 6.78 4.04
CA PRO A 191 -9.98 6.82 5.34
C PRO A 191 -10.66 5.91 6.37
N VAL A 192 -11.99 5.78 6.32
CA VAL A 192 -12.74 4.88 7.23
C VAL A 192 -12.34 3.43 6.98
N MET A 193 -12.32 2.99 5.73
CA MET A 193 -11.94 1.61 5.40
C MET A 193 -10.49 1.29 5.75
N HIS A 194 -9.57 2.23 5.53
CA HIS A 194 -8.18 2.03 5.92
C HIS A 194 -8.04 1.93 7.45
N PHE A 195 -8.73 2.79 8.20
CA PHE A 195 -8.72 2.77 9.65
C PHE A 195 -9.30 1.48 10.22
N LEU A 196 -10.45 1.03 9.72
CA LEU A 196 -11.06 -0.23 10.15
C LEU A 196 -10.17 -1.43 9.84
N ALA A 197 -9.50 -1.46 8.67
CA ALA A 197 -8.54 -2.50 8.35
C ALA A 197 -7.34 -2.47 9.32
N ALA A 198 -6.81 -1.28 9.63
CA ALA A 198 -5.67 -1.13 10.55
C ALA A 198 -5.98 -1.56 11.99
N LEU A 199 -7.24 -1.43 12.44
CA LEU A 199 -7.69 -1.89 13.76
C LEU A 199 -7.93 -3.41 13.83
N ALA A 200 -8.11 -4.07 12.68
CA ALA A 200 -8.43 -5.49 12.62
C ALA A 200 -7.20 -6.40 12.67
N VAL A 201 -6.00 -5.83 12.78
CA VAL A 201 -4.70 -6.53 12.78
C VAL A 201 -4.07 -6.56 14.16
#